data_AF-A0A847VSU7-F1
#
_entry.id   AF-A0A847VSU7-F1
#
_cell.length_a   1.000
_cell.length_b   1.000
_cell.length_c   1.000
_cell.angle_alpha   90.00
_cell.angle_beta   90.00
_cell.angle_gamma   90.00
#
_symmetry.space_group_name_H-M   'P 1'
#
loop_
_entity.id
_entity.type
_entity.pdbx_description
1 polymer ?
#
loop_
_entity_poly.entity_id
_entity_poly.type
_entity_poly.pdbx_seq_one_letter_code
_entity_poly.pdbx_strand_id
1 'polypeptide(L)'
;MNEKELFQSVNFESPFKNDDRKKTNNDELTIIGSSTIIEGKENSKIVCGGDIEIMGQVKGLVDIAGSAEIYGMIDGLVNAEQLIVEEGSKINGDINCRTTLSINGAEIVGNIKAKNAYINASVKGDIAATNDLKIANNSIIEGNIATGSISIESGAVIAGNLSVKK
;
A
#
# COMPACT_ATOMS: atom_id res chain seq x y z
N MET A 1 -29.44 -26.81 -4.21
CA MET A 1 -27.99 -26.64 -4.06
C MET A 1 -27.79 -25.23 -3.54
N ASN A 2 -27.29 -25.07 -2.32
CA ASN A 2 -27.14 -23.74 -1.72
C ASN A 2 -25.95 -23.02 -2.38
N GLU A 3 -26.08 -21.72 -2.71
CA GLU A 3 -25.00 -20.92 -3.33
C GLU A 3 -23.65 -21.05 -2.61
N LYS A 4 -23.70 -21.28 -1.29
CA LYS A 4 -22.54 -21.51 -0.42
C LYS A 4 -21.70 -22.73 -0.82
N GLU A 5 -22.30 -23.76 -1.40
CA GLU A 5 -21.63 -24.98 -1.82
C GLU A 5 -20.93 -24.83 -3.19
N LEU A 6 -21.42 -23.95 -4.06
CA LEU A 6 -20.89 -23.75 -5.41
C LEU A 6 -19.49 -23.12 -5.39
N PHE A 7 -19.26 -22.13 -4.51
CA PHE A 7 -17.97 -21.44 -4.41
C PHE A 7 -16.91 -22.23 -3.62
N GLN A 8 -17.32 -23.13 -2.72
CA GLN A 8 -16.39 -23.98 -1.98
C GLN A 8 -15.70 -25.03 -2.86
N SER A 9 -16.32 -25.39 -4.00
CA SER A 9 -15.74 -26.36 -4.95
C SER A 9 -14.83 -25.75 -6.02
N VAL A 10 -14.67 -24.42 -6.08
CA VAL A 10 -13.83 -23.76 -7.10
C VAL A 10 -12.48 -23.38 -6.50
N ASN A 11 -11.42 -24.04 -6.97
CA ASN A 11 -10.06 -23.59 -6.72
C ASN A 11 -9.79 -22.30 -7.51
N PHE A 12 -9.93 -21.14 -6.84
CA PHE A 12 -9.44 -19.87 -7.35
C PHE A 12 -7.91 -19.82 -7.22
N GLU A 13 -7.21 -20.55 -8.08
CA GLU A 13 -5.79 -20.30 -8.29
C GLU A 13 -5.63 -19.04 -9.12
N SER A 14 -4.76 -18.13 -8.66
CA SER A 14 -4.38 -16.98 -9.48
C SER A 14 -3.79 -17.50 -10.79
N PRO A 15 -4.30 -17.08 -11.97
CA PRO A 15 -3.71 -17.45 -13.24
C PRO A 15 -2.27 -16.90 -13.39
N PHE A 16 -1.85 -16.01 -12.48
CA PHE A 16 -0.57 -15.33 -12.49
C PHE A 16 0.51 -15.98 -11.59
N LYS A 17 0.24 -17.15 -10.99
CA LYS A 17 1.20 -17.82 -10.07
C LYS A 17 2.61 -18.07 -10.65
N ASN A 18 2.73 -18.14 -11.98
CA ASN A 18 3.99 -18.36 -12.72
C ASN A 18 4.20 -17.33 -13.85
N ASP A 19 3.61 -16.15 -13.72
CA ASP A 19 3.68 -15.16 -14.78
C ASP A 19 4.98 -14.34 -14.70
N ASP A 20 6.05 -14.90 -15.27
CA ASP A 20 7.35 -14.25 -15.43
C ASP A 20 7.36 -13.20 -16.57
N ARG A 21 6.19 -12.80 -17.09
CA ARG A 21 6.11 -11.70 -18.06
C ARG A 21 6.64 -10.43 -17.39
N LYS A 22 7.88 -10.06 -17.70
CA LYS A 22 8.35 -8.67 -17.60
C LYS A 22 7.28 -7.80 -18.24
N LYS A 23 6.54 -7.05 -17.41
CA LYS A 23 5.48 -6.11 -17.82
C LYS A 23 5.93 -5.32 -19.06
N THR A 24 5.32 -5.59 -20.21
CA THR A 24 5.46 -4.73 -21.40
C THR A 24 4.18 -4.03 -21.80
N ASN A 25 3.03 -4.29 -21.17
CA ASN A 25 1.78 -3.69 -21.61
C ASN A 25 1.08 -2.98 -20.44
N ASN A 26 1.04 -1.65 -20.52
CA ASN A 26 0.29 -0.70 -19.71
C ASN A 26 -1.25 -0.82 -19.88
N ASP A 27 -1.77 -1.98 -20.32
CA ASP A 27 -3.13 -2.09 -20.87
C ASP A 27 -4.15 -2.68 -19.89
N GLU A 28 -3.72 -3.19 -18.73
CA GLU A 28 -4.64 -3.71 -17.70
C GLU A 28 -4.62 -2.81 -16.45
N LEU A 29 -5.59 -1.91 -16.41
CA LEU A 29 -5.93 -1.11 -15.23
C LEU A 29 -7.25 -1.61 -14.64
N THR A 30 -7.20 -2.02 -13.38
CA THR A 30 -8.40 -2.30 -12.57
C THR A 30 -8.80 -1.04 -11.82
N ILE A 31 -10.07 -0.65 -11.83
CA ILE A 31 -10.57 0.52 -11.08
C ILE A 31 -11.63 0.07 -10.08
N ILE A 32 -11.37 0.31 -8.79
CA ILE A 32 -12.37 0.22 -7.72
C ILE A 32 -12.92 1.63 -7.50
N GLY A 33 -14.05 1.91 -8.16
CA GLY A 33 -14.67 3.24 -8.15
C GLY A 33 -15.13 3.70 -6.76
N SER A 34 -15.25 5.01 -6.57
CA SER A 34 -15.51 5.67 -5.28
C SER A 34 -16.82 5.29 -4.58
N SER A 35 -17.81 4.78 -5.33
CA SER A 35 -19.07 4.27 -4.78
C SER A 35 -19.03 2.79 -4.39
N THR A 36 -17.86 2.15 -4.46
CA THR A 36 -17.68 0.73 -4.17
C THR A 36 -17.21 0.52 -2.73
N ILE A 37 -17.83 -0.41 -2.03
CA ILE A 37 -17.37 -0.92 -0.74
C ILE A 37 -17.14 -2.44 -0.89
N ILE A 38 -15.93 -2.89 -0.59
CA ILE A 38 -15.55 -4.31 -0.59
C ILE A 38 -15.29 -4.74 0.86
N GLU A 39 -16.24 -5.48 1.45
CA GLU A 39 -16.14 -5.98 2.82
C GLU A 39 -15.66 -7.44 2.85
N GLY A 40 -14.35 -7.62 2.95
CA GLY A 40 -13.75 -8.93 3.20
C GLY A 40 -13.97 -9.41 4.64
N LYS A 41 -14.18 -10.72 4.80
CA LYS A 41 -14.05 -11.42 6.10
C LYS A 41 -12.58 -11.81 6.35
N GLU A 42 -12.29 -12.43 7.49
CA GLU A 42 -10.95 -12.95 7.79
C GLU A 42 -10.36 -13.74 6.60
N ASN A 43 -9.11 -13.43 6.25
CA ASN A 43 -8.37 -13.99 5.10
C ASN A 43 -8.93 -13.67 3.70
N SER A 44 -9.88 -12.74 3.57
CA SER A 44 -10.31 -12.24 2.26
C SER A 44 -9.20 -11.40 1.64
N LYS A 45 -8.99 -11.58 0.34
CA LYS A 45 -7.95 -10.88 -0.41
C LYS A 45 -8.43 -10.43 -1.78
N ILE A 46 -8.00 -9.24 -2.18
CA ILE A 46 -7.99 -8.78 -3.57
C ILE A 46 -6.61 -9.10 -4.11
N VAL A 47 -6.54 -9.81 -5.24
CA VAL A 47 -5.29 -10.10 -5.94
C VAL A 47 -5.35 -9.47 -7.32
N CYS A 48 -4.44 -8.54 -7.62
CA CYS A 48 -4.34 -7.87 -8.91
C CYS A 48 -2.99 -8.15 -9.55
N GLY A 49 -2.98 -8.74 -10.75
CA GLY A 49 -1.75 -8.98 -11.51
C GLY A 49 -1.20 -7.73 -12.21
N GLY A 50 -2.08 -6.80 -12.58
CA GLY A 50 -1.77 -5.56 -13.28
C GLY A 50 -1.71 -4.35 -12.35
N ASP A 51 -2.11 -3.20 -12.90
CA ASP A 51 -2.21 -1.96 -12.15
C ASP A 51 -3.61 -1.78 -11.58
N ILE A 52 -3.71 -1.11 -10.44
CA ILE A 52 -5.00 -0.87 -9.79
C ILE A 52 -5.12 0.57 -9.30
N GLU A 53 -6.32 1.10 -9.43
CA GLU A 53 -6.75 2.36 -8.81
C GLU A 53 -7.88 2.08 -7.82
N ILE A 54 -7.72 2.53 -6.58
CA ILE A 54 -8.69 2.31 -5.50
C ILE A 54 -9.21 3.65 -5.00
N MET A 55 -10.39 4.04 -5.47
CA MET A 55 -11.12 5.22 -5.02
C MET A 55 -12.16 4.91 -3.94
N GLY A 56 -12.59 3.65 -3.85
CA GLY A 56 -13.62 3.18 -2.91
C GLY A 56 -13.09 2.78 -1.54
N GLN A 57 -13.84 1.93 -0.84
CA GLN A 57 -13.45 1.38 0.47
C GLN A 57 -13.18 -0.11 0.37
N VAL A 58 -12.07 -0.56 0.96
CA VAL A 58 -11.68 -1.96 0.95
C VAL A 58 -11.32 -2.42 2.36
N LYS A 59 -11.93 -3.52 2.80
CA LYS A 59 -11.54 -4.24 4.01
C LYS A 59 -10.97 -5.60 3.66
N GLY A 60 -9.71 -5.84 4.03
CA GLY A 60 -9.00 -7.10 3.76
C GLY A 60 -7.60 -6.89 3.17
N LEU A 61 -6.98 -7.99 2.76
CA LEU A 61 -5.67 -7.96 2.10
C LEU A 61 -5.81 -7.44 0.66
N VAL A 62 -4.96 -6.50 0.27
CA VAL A 62 -4.83 -6.04 -1.12
C VAL A 62 -3.43 -6.39 -1.61
N ASP A 63 -3.34 -7.38 -2.49
CA ASP A 63 -2.08 -7.92 -3.00
C ASP A 63 -1.95 -7.66 -4.50
N ILE A 64 -1.08 -6.72 -4.85
CA ILE A 64 -0.93 -6.19 -6.21
C ILE A 64 0.47 -6.53 -6.71
N ALA A 65 0.56 -7.21 -7.86
CA ALA A 65 1.83 -7.49 -8.51
C ALA A 65 2.40 -6.25 -9.22
N GLY A 66 1.53 -5.34 -9.67
CA GLY A 66 1.88 -4.09 -10.33
C GLY A 66 1.91 -2.84 -9.44
N SER A 67 1.57 -1.72 -10.06
CA SER A 67 1.51 -0.40 -9.45
C SER A 67 0.09 -0.12 -8.93
N ALA A 68 0.00 0.57 -7.80
CA ALA A 68 -1.28 0.92 -7.21
C ALA A 68 -1.37 2.41 -6.91
N GLU A 69 -2.53 2.98 -7.20
CA GLU A 69 -2.93 4.34 -6.79
C GLU A 69 -4.14 4.25 -5.86
N ILE A 70 -4.03 4.83 -4.66
CA ILE A 70 -5.08 4.80 -3.64
C ILE A 70 -5.54 6.23 -3.39
N TYR A 71 -6.84 6.46 -3.59
CA TYR A 71 -7.55 7.70 -3.26
C TYR A 71 -8.58 7.47 -2.13
N GLY A 72 -8.89 6.20 -1.82
CA GLY A 72 -9.94 5.79 -0.91
C GLY A 72 -9.46 5.34 0.47
N MET A 73 -10.23 4.44 1.09
CA MET A 73 -9.93 3.89 2.41
C MET A 73 -9.60 2.40 2.34
N ILE A 74 -8.52 2.00 3.00
CA ILE A 74 -8.17 0.59 3.16
C ILE A 74 -8.05 0.25 4.65
N ASP A 75 -8.78 -0.76 5.08
CA ASP A 75 -8.64 -1.42 6.39
C ASP A 75 -8.06 -2.82 6.17
N GLY A 76 -6.74 -2.94 6.24
CA GLY A 76 -6.02 -4.17 5.98
C GLY A 76 -4.60 -3.98 5.44
N LEU A 77 -3.94 -5.10 5.13
CA LEU A 77 -2.57 -5.14 4.60
C LEU A 77 -2.55 -4.79 3.11
N VAL A 78 -1.63 -3.92 2.70
CA VAL A 78 -1.39 -3.55 1.30
C VAL A 78 -0.02 -4.05 0.86
N ASN A 79 0.03 -4.86 -0.19
CA ASN A 79 1.26 -5.25 -0.86
C ASN A 79 1.23 -4.75 -2.31
N ALA A 80 2.28 -4.06 -2.77
CA ALA A 80 2.37 -3.56 -4.13
C ALA A 80 3.82 -3.46 -4.63
N GLU A 81 4.05 -3.43 -5.94
CA GLU A 81 5.38 -3.22 -6.50
C GLU A 81 5.77 -1.76 -6.35
N GLN A 82 4.87 -0.88 -6.79
CA GLN A 82 4.90 0.57 -6.63
C GLN A 82 3.59 1.01 -6.01
N LEU A 83 3.63 1.97 -5.11
CA LEU A 83 2.41 2.46 -4.45
C LEU A 83 2.43 3.98 -4.35
N ILE A 84 1.33 4.58 -4.80
CA ILE A 84 1.02 5.99 -4.59
C ILE A 84 -0.25 6.05 -3.74
N VAL A 85 -0.18 6.76 -2.62
CA VAL A 85 -1.32 7.03 -1.75
C VAL A 85 -1.58 8.51 -1.81
N GLU A 86 -2.75 8.90 -2.32
CA GLU A 86 -3.09 10.28 -2.63
C GLU A 86 -3.90 10.96 -1.53
N GLU A 87 -4.06 12.26 -1.68
CA GLU A 87 -4.63 13.14 -0.67
C GLU A 87 -6.03 12.71 -0.23
N GLY A 88 -6.26 12.74 1.09
CA GLY A 88 -7.53 12.34 1.69
C GLY A 88 -7.68 10.83 1.92
N SER A 89 -6.75 10.00 1.42
CA SER A 89 -6.76 8.56 1.66
C SER A 89 -6.50 8.21 3.11
N LYS A 90 -7.06 7.08 3.56
CA LYS A 90 -6.82 6.53 4.90
C LYS A 90 -6.46 5.05 4.81
N ILE A 91 -5.32 4.68 5.38
CA ILE A 91 -4.90 3.26 5.44
C ILE A 91 -4.71 2.88 6.91
N ASN A 92 -5.57 1.97 7.37
CA ASN A 92 -5.45 1.31 8.66
C ASN A 92 -4.91 -0.10 8.42
N GLY A 93 -3.60 -0.27 8.56
CA GLY A 93 -2.91 -1.53 8.29
C GLY A 93 -1.50 -1.31 7.77
N ASP A 94 -0.75 -2.40 7.70
CA ASP A 94 0.64 -2.36 7.23
C ASP A 94 0.72 -2.18 5.71
N ILE A 95 1.77 -1.50 5.25
CA ILE A 95 2.08 -1.28 3.84
C ILE A 95 3.41 -1.94 3.52
N ASN A 96 3.43 -2.86 2.55
CA ASN A 96 4.64 -3.45 2.00
C ASN A 96 4.78 -3.08 0.52
N CYS A 97 5.54 -2.04 0.25
CA CYS A 97 5.93 -1.65 -1.10
C CYS A 97 7.28 -2.26 -1.47
N ARG A 98 7.38 -2.94 -2.61
CA ARG A 98 8.64 -3.63 -2.99
C ARG A 98 9.69 -2.67 -3.56
N THR A 99 9.26 -1.57 -4.19
CA THR A 99 10.16 -0.59 -4.80
C THR A 99 9.94 0.82 -4.26
N THR A 100 9.05 1.58 -4.87
CA THR A 100 8.88 3.01 -4.60
C THR A 100 7.49 3.27 -4.03
N LEU A 101 7.49 3.90 -2.86
CA LEU A 101 6.30 4.38 -2.15
C LEU A 101 6.26 5.91 -2.18
N SER A 102 5.12 6.47 -2.56
CA SER A 102 4.82 7.90 -2.41
C SER A 102 3.52 8.07 -1.65
N ILE A 103 3.53 8.83 -0.56
CA ILE A 103 2.32 9.13 0.23
C ILE A 103 2.16 10.64 0.29
N ASN A 104 1.02 11.13 -0.21
CA ASN A 104 0.69 12.55 -0.33
C ASN A 104 -0.62 12.83 0.43
N GLY A 105 -0.59 13.67 1.46
CA GLY A 105 -1.80 14.16 2.13
C GLY A 105 -2.72 13.08 2.74
N ALA A 106 -2.16 11.95 3.17
CA ALA A 106 -2.92 10.81 3.69
C ALA A 106 -2.72 10.59 5.20
N GLU A 107 -3.59 9.77 5.80
CA GLU A 107 -3.45 9.27 7.17
C GLU A 107 -3.16 7.77 7.16
N ILE A 108 -2.04 7.36 7.77
CA ILE A 108 -1.62 5.97 7.86
C ILE A 108 -1.52 5.54 9.32
N VAL A 109 -2.22 4.48 9.69
CA VAL A 109 -2.09 3.81 10.99
C VAL A 109 -1.63 2.38 10.74
N GLY A 110 -0.33 2.16 10.85
CA GLY A 110 0.31 0.89 10.52
C GLY A 110 1.78 1.08 10.14
N ASN A 111 2.50 -0.03 10.01
CA ASN A 111 3.92 0.00 9.68
C ASN A 111 4.12 0.08 8.16
N ILE A 112 5.17 0.77 7.76
CA ILE A 112 5.51 0.99 6.36
C ILE A 112 6.84 0.31 6.05
N LYS A 113 6.87 -0.50 5.00
CA LYS A 113 8.08 -1.08 4.43
C LYS A 113 8.20 -0.71 2.96
N ALA A 114 9.33 -0.16 2.56
CA ALA A 114 9.63 0.20 1.18
C ALA A 114 11.13 0.09 0.87
N LYS A 115 11.50 0.12 -0.42
CA LYS A 115 12.91 0.35 -0.80
C LYS A 115 13.22 1.84 -0.84
N ASN A 116 12.43 2.61 -1.56
CA ASN A 116 12.46 4.06 -1.55
C ASN A 116 11.09 4.59 -1.09
N ALA A 117 11.07 5.61 -0.25
CA ALA A 117 9.83 6.21 0.23
C ALA A 117 9.88 7.75 0.20
N TYR A 118 8.82 8.37 -0.31
CA TYR A 118 8.52 9.79 -0.15
C TYR A 118 7.26 9.92 0.71
N ILE A 119 7.38 10.59 1.85
CA ILE A 119 6.32 10.71 2.85
C ILE A 119 5.97 12.17 3.05
N ASN A 120 4.75 12.53 2.66
CA ASN A 120 4.09 13.82 2.90
C ASN A 120 2.73 13.58 3.58
N ALA A 121 2.74 13.05 4.79
CA ALA A 121 1.54 12.46 5.42
C ALA A 121 1.63 12.39 6.95
N SER A 122 0.49 12.10 7.60
CA SER A 122 0.47 11.68 9.00
C SER A 122 0.61 10.17 9.08
N VAL A 123 1.65 9.68 9.77
CA VAL A 123 1.95 8.26 9.92
C VAL A 123 2.06 7.93 11.39
N LYS A 124 1.26 6.97 11.85
CA LYS A 124 1.37 6.35 13.17
C LYS A 124 1.79 4.90 13.01
N GLY A 125 3.07 4.63 13.21
CA GLY A 125 3.69 3.33 13.02
C GLY A 125 5.15 3.46 12.60
N ASP A 126 5.86 2.34 12.57
CA ASP A 126 7.27 2.32 12.21
C ASP A 126 7.45 2.40 10.69
N ILE A 127 8.49 3.10 10.24
CA ILE A 127 8.86 3.24 8.83
C ILE A 127 10.20 2.56 8.59
N ALA A 128 10.25 1.61 7.66
CA ALA A 128 11.47 0.95 7.22
C ALA A 128 11.66 1.14 5.70
N ALA A 129 12.61 1.97 5.31
CA ALA A 129 12.94 2.26 3.91
C ALA A 129 14.39 1.83 3.60
N THR A 130 14.59 0.73 2.89
CA THR A 130 15.92 0.10 2.83
C THR A 130 17.00 0.92 2.11
N ASN A 131 16.63 1.81 1.18
CA ASN A 131 17.58 2.61 0.39
C ASN A 131 17.48 4.10 0.73
N ASP A 132 16.37 4.76 0.42
CA ASP A 132 16.21 6.22 0.58
C ASP A 132 14.84 6.57 1.16
N LEU A 133 14.81 7.50 2.10
CA LEU A 133 13.61 8.05 2.71
C LEU A 133 13.61 9.57 2.63
N LYS A 134 12.58 10.14 2.01
CA LYS A 134 12.35 11.58 1.94
C LYS A 134 11.09 11.91 2.73
N ILE A 135 11.20 12.84 3.67
CA ILE A 135 10.10 13.28 4.52
C ILE A 135 9.84 14.75 4.20
N ALA A 136 8.64 15.03 3.69
CA ALA A 136 8.20 16.37 3.29
C ALA A 136 7.78 17.23 4.49
N ASN A 137 7.68 18.54 4.25
CA ASN A 137 7.48 19.57 5.27
C ASN A 137 6.17 19.45 6.08
N ASN A 138 5.11 18.80 5.58
CA ASN A 138 3.84 18.66 6.30
C ASN A 138 3.70 17.32 7.03
N SER A 139 4.74 16.48 7.03
CA SER A 139 4.67 15.15 7.61
C SER A 139 4.69 15.16 9.14
N ILE A 140 3.87 14.30 9.73
CA ILE A 140 3.85 14.02 11.18
C ILE A 140 4.01 12.51 11.34
N ILE A 141 5.17 12.08 11.86
CA ILE A 141 5.49 10.66 12.02
C ILE A 141 5.60 10.33 13.51
N GLU A 142 4.72 9.46 13.99
CA GLU A 142 4.76 8.88 15.34
C GLU A 142 5.20 7.41 15.22
N GLY A 143 6.48 7.14 15.45
CA GLY A 143 7.06 5.81 15.29
C GLY A 143 8.55 5.84 15.01
N ASN A 144 9.17 4.67 15.01
CA ASN A 144 10.59 4.54 14.72
C ASN A 144 10.84 4.51 13.21
N ILE A 145 11.99 5.03 12.81
CA ILE A 145 12.41 5.11 11.42
C ILE A 145 13.73 4.35 11.26
N ALA A 146 13.77 3.42 10.30
CA ALA A 146 14.97 2.72 9.88
C ALA A 146 15.20 2.92 8.38
N THR A 147 16.36 3.44 7.97
CA THR A 147 16.63 3.68 6.54
C THR A 147 18.10 3.66 6.15
N GLY A 148 18.40 3.53 4.84
CA GLY A 148 19.76 3.63 4.30
C GLY A 148 20.25 5.06 4.11
N SER A 149 19.35 5.95 3.73
CA SER A 149 19.57 7.37 3.47
C SER A 149 18.32 8.14 3.84
N ILE A 150 18.47 9.36 4.38
CA ILE A 150 17.33 10.17 4.79
C ILE A 150 17.50 11.64 4.41
N SER A 151 16.42 12.25 3.93
CA SER A 151 16.29 13.69 3.73
C SER A 151 15.00 14.17 4.38
N ILE A 152 15.08 15.22 5.19
CA ILE A 152 13.94 15.76 5.94
C ILE A 152 13.79 17.23 5.58
N GLU A 153 12.61 17.61 5.09
CA GLU A 153 12.28 19.00 4.79
C GLU A 153 11.89 19.77 6.05
N SER A 154 12.16 21.08 6.05
CA SER A 154 11.82 21.95 7.17
C SER A 154 10.31 22.00 7.39
N GLY A 155 9.86 21.63 8.60
CA GLY A 155 8.46 21.60 8.99
C GLY A 155 7.98 20.21 9.42
N ALA A 156 8.69 19.15 8.99
CA ALA A 156 8.36 17.79 9.37
C ALA A 156 8.51 17.57 10.89
N VAL A 157 7.55 16.87 11.49
CA VAL A 157 7.56 16.48 12.90
C VAL A 157 7.77 14.96 12.99
N ILE A 158 8.77 14.54 13.74
CA ILE A 158 9.07 13.12 13.97
C ILE A 158 9.16 12.88 15.47
N ALA A 159 8.30 11.99 15.97
CA ALA A 159 8.26 11.53 17.35
C ALA A 159 8.60 10.04 17.40
N GLY A 160 9.89 9.74 17.57
CA GLY A 160 10.40 8.38 17.67
C GLY A 160 11.92 8.30 17.49
N ASN A 161 12.45 7.09 17.33
CA ASN A 161 13.87 6.89 17.12
C ASN A 161 14.21 6.80 15.63
N LEU A 162 15.28 7.47 15.20
CA LEU A 162 15.81 7.36 13.84
C LEU A 162 17.10 6.53 13.85
N SER A 163 17.16 5.50 13.00
CA SER A 163 18.32 4.65 12.77
C SER A 163 18.67 4.61 11.29
N VAL A 164 19.87 5.09 10.94
CA VAL A 164 20.39 5.01 9.57
C VAL A 164 21.40 3.87 9.45
N LYS A 165 21.17 2.91 8.56
CA LYS A 165 22.03 1.72 8.35
C LYS A 165 22.41 1.60 6.87
N LYS A 166 23.71 1.69 6.58
CA LYS A 166 24.27 1.50 5.24
C LYS A 166 24.42 0.02 4.87
#